data_AF-A0A364L2X2-F1
#
_entry.id   AF-A0A364L2X2-F1
#
_cell.length_a   1.000
_cell.length_b   1.000
_cell.length_c   1.000
_cell.angle_alpha   90.00
_cell.angle_beta   90.00
_cell.angle_gamma   90.00
#
_symmetry.space_group_name_H-M   'P 1'
#
loop_
_entity.id
_entity.type
_entity.pdbx_description
1 polymer ?
#
loop_
_entity_poly.entity_id
_entity_poly.type
_entity_poly.pdbx_seq_one_letter_code
_entity_poly.pdbx_strand_id
1 'polypeptide(L)'
;MELVVYIVRNVAAAQQDHTSIQLIEAAKHKLTAKFTSDPSRTRKLVWHAAQILAVANQYLVSAPCEILRVFMGSIFLMAFAKYSGDPGYYGLERDDFPFVKLDDIENATRGSRSPLISDWISHGGPAYITGIDDISSKTFAIHVSIGTQDLLQRIQYWGLSRKFIRMLQIFEAAR
;
A
#
# COMPACT_ATOMS: atom_id res chain seq x y z
N MET A 1 0.48 -11.60 -1.63
CA MET A 1 -0.21 -11.40 -0.34
C MET A 1 0.10 -12.49 0.65
N GLU A 2 -0.16 -13.78 0.37
CA GLU A 2 0.15 -14.88 1.30
C GLU A 2 1.52 -14.78 2.01
N LEU A 3 2.62 -14.64 1.26
CA LEU A 3 3.96 -14.50 1.86
C LEU A 3 4.12 -13.25 2.72
N VAL A 4 3.53 -12.12 2.30
CA VAL A 4 3.57 -10.86 3.07
C VAL A 4 2.84 -11.02 4.39
N VAL A 5 1.63 -11.58 4.36
CA VAL A 5 0.83 -11.85 5.56
C VAL A 5 1.53 -12.84 6.47
N TYR A 6 2.09 -13.92 5.90
CA TYR A 6 2.88 -14.90 6.65
C TYR A 6 4.06 -14.24 7.36
N ILE A 7 4.86 -13.45 6.66
CA ILE A 7 6.01 -12.75 7.24
C ILE A 7 5.54 -11.80 8.34
N VAL A 8 4.56 -10.94 8.08
CA VAL A 8 4.06 -9.97 9.06
C VAL A 8 3.52 -10.67 10.31
N ARG A 9 2.70 -11.71 10.13
CA ARG A 9 2.12 -12.48 11.25
C ARG A 9 3.21 -13.15 12.08
N ASN A 10 4.18 -13.80 11.45
CA ASN A 10 5.22 -14.52 12.18
C ASN A 10 6.26 -13.57 12.79
N VAL A 11 6.56 -12.42 12.17
CA VAL A 11 7.39 -11.37 12.79
C VAL A 11 6.68 -10.76 14.01
N ALA A 12 5.38 -10.51 13.92
CA ALA A 12 4.59 -9.97 15.04
C ALA A 12 4.39 -10.99 16.17
N ALA A 13 4.29 -12.28 15.84
CA ALA A 13 4.13 -13.36 16.80
C ALA A 13 5.45 -13.99 17.28
N ALA A 14 6.60 -13.56 16.74
CA ALA A 14 7.88 -14.21 16.95
C ALA A 14 8.23 -14.23 18.45
N GLN A 15 8.27 -15.45 19.00
CA GLN A 15 9.11 -15.77 20.15
C GLN A 15 10.52 -16.07 19.63
N GLN A 16 11.57 -15.95 20.46
CA GLN A 16 12.98 -16.15 20.06
C GLN A 16 13.34 -17.63 19.72
N ASP A 17 12.46 -18.36 19.04
CA ASP A 17 12.72 -19.72 18.54
C ASP A 17 13.48 -19.66 17.20
N HIS A 18 14.63 -20.33 17.17
CA HIS A 18 15.53 -20.40 16.03
C HIS A 18 14.85 -20.97 14.77
N THR A 19 13.95 -21.94 14.93
CA THR A 19 13.23 -22.58 13.80
C THR A 19 12.29 -21.58 13.13
N SER A 20 11.60 -20.76 13.91
CA SER A 20 10.69 -19.73 13.41
C SER A 20 11.42 -18.65 12.61
N ILE A 21 12.63 -18.27 13.05
CA ILE A 21 13.47 -17.27 12.38
C ILE A 21 13.89 -17.78 10.99
N GLN A 22 14.33 -19.03 10.88
CA GLN A 22 14.74 -19.61 9.60
C GLN A 22 13.58 -19.65 8.58
N LEU A 23 12.37 -20.00 9.02
CA LEU A 23 11.18 -20.01 8.16
C LEU A 23 10.80 -18.60 7.68
N ILE A 24 10.94 -17.59 8.54
CA ILE A 24 10.72 -16.18 8.18
C ILE A 24 11.74 -15.74 7.12
N GLU A 25 13.03 -16.06 7.29
CA GLU A 25 14.07 -15.72 6.31
C GLU A 25 13.84 -16.41 4.95
N ALA A 26 13.47 -17.69 4.96
CA ALA A 26 13.09 -18.40 3.73
C ALA A 26 11.89 -17.75 3.03
N ALA A 27 10.88 -17.30 3.80
CA ALA A 27 9.74 -16.59 3.25
C ALA A 27 10.11 -15.22 2.66
N LYS A 28 11.02 -14.48 3.31
CA LYS A 28 11.56 -13.21 2.78
C LYS A 28 12.29 -13.41 1.47
N HIS A 29 13.21 -14.39 1.39
CA HIS A 29 13.92 -14.71 0.14
C HIS A 29 12.95 -15.09 -0.99
N LYS A 30 11.95 -15.92 -0.69
CA LYS A 30 10.92 -16.30 -1.67
C LYS A 30 10.09 -15.10 -2.13
N LEU A 31 9.81 -14.16 -1.24
CA LEU A 31 9.10 -12.93 -1.58
C LEU A 31 9.95 -12.02 -2.49
N THR A 32 11.24 -11.83 -2.17
CA THR A 32 12.17 -11.09 -3.02
C THR A 32 12.25 -11.70 -4.41
N ALA A 33 12.44 -13.01 -4.51
CA ALA A 33 12.47 -13.72 -5.80
C ALA A 33 11.18 -13.52 -6.61
N LYS A 34 10.02 -13.46 -5.94
CA LYS A 34 8.74 -13.19 -6.58
C LYS A 34 8.62 -11.76 -7.10
N PHE A 35 9.16 -10.78 -6.37
CA PHE A 35 9.20 -9.39 -6.84
C PHE A 35 10.08 -9.23 -8.07
N THR A 36 11.22 -9.92 -8.11
CA THR A 36 12.16 -9.86 -9.24
C THR A 36 11.71 -10.69 -10.45
N SER A 37 10.97 -11.79 -10.25
CA SER A 37 10.53 -12.66 -11.35
C SER A 37 9.53 -12.00 -12.30
N ASP A 38 8.72 -11.06 -11.78
CA ASP A 38 7.74 -10.31 -12.57
C ASP A 38 7.65 -8.87 -12.03
N PRO A 39 8.61 -8.00 -12.41
CA PRO A 39 8.68 -6.64 -11.90
C PRO A 39 7.48 -5.79 -12.33
N SER A 40 6.95 -6.02 -13.54
CA SER A 40 5.80 -5.27 -14.05
C SER A 40 4.55 -5.58 -13.25
N ARG A 41 4.24 -6.85 -13.00
CA ARG A 41 3.13 -7.24 -12.13
C ARG A 41 3.33 -6.73 -10.71
N THR A 42 4.56 -6.77 -10.20
CA THR A 42 4.86 -6.26 -8.86
C THR A 42 4.57 -4.77 -8.77
N ARG A 43 5.06 -3.95 -9.70
CA ARG A 43 4.76 -2.51 -9.78
C ARG A 43 3.27 -2.24 -9.95
N LYS A 44 2.55 -3.07 -10.72
CA LYS A 44 1.09 -3.00 -10.83
C LYS A 44 0.40 -3.20 -9.49
N LEU A 45 0.86 -4.16 -8.68
CA LEU A 45 0.34 -4.39 -7.33
C LEU A 45 0.69 -3.24 -6.38
N VAL A 46 1.89 -2.64 -6.50
CA VAL A 46 2.28 -1.45 -5.73
C VAL A 46 1.33 -0.29 -6.04
N TRP A 47 1.08 -0.03 -7.32
CA TRP A 47 0.11 1.00 -7.73
C TRP A 47 -1.29 0.72 -7.17
N HIS A 48 -1.80 -0.52 -7.27
CA HIS A 48 -3.10 -0.86 -6.68
C HIS A 48 -3.14 -0.65 -5.16
N ALA A 49 -2.08 -0.99 -4.43
CA ALA A 49 -2.00 -0.74 -2.99
C ALA A 49 -1.99 0.76 -2.67
N ALA A 50 -1.26 1.57 -3.44
CA ALA A 50 -1.28 3.03 -3.30
C ALA A 50 -2.69 3.60 -3.54
N GLN A 51 -3.40 3.10 -4.55
CA GLN A 51 -4.78 3.52 -4.85
C GLN A 51 -5.77 3.17 -3.74
N ILE A 52 -5.61 2.01 -3.08
CA ILE A 52 -6.43 1.66 -1.90
C ILE A 52 -6.24 2.71 -0.79
N LEU A 53 -4.99 3.06 -0.48
CA LEU A 53 -4.69 4.06 0.55
C LEU A 53 -5.22 5.44 0.15
N ALA A 54 -5.09 5.81 -1.12
CA ALA A 54 -5.61 7.07 -1.65
C ALA A 54 -7.13 7.15 -1.46
N VAL A 55 -7.86 6.13 -1.91
CA VAL A 55 -9.32 6.08 -1.85
C VAL A 55 -9.78 6.11 -0.40
N ALA A 56 -9.15 5.32 0.48
CA ALA A 56 -9.49 5.34 1.90
C ALA A 56 -9.22 6.70 2.55
N ASN A 57 -8.17 7.42 2.13
CA ASN A 57 -7.87 8.76 2.64
C ASN A 57 -8.89 9.83 2.19
N GLN A 58 -9.38 9.75 0.94
CA GLN A 58 -10.34 10.70 0.39
C GLN A 58 -11.80 10.35 0.75
N TYR A 59 -12.14 9.06 0.72
CA TYR A 59 -13.50 8.54 0.89
C TYR A 59 -13.53 7.54 2.06
N LEU A 60 -13.48 8.07 3.28
CA LEU A 60 -13.51 7.26 4.49
C LEU A 60 -14.83 6.49 4.63
N VAL A 61 -14.77 5.17 4.46
CA VAL A 61 -15.89 4.26 4.76
C VAL A 61 -15.47 3.29 5.87
N SER A 62 -16.14 3.32 7.02
CA SER A 62 -15.90 2.40 8.15
C SER A 62 -16.52 1.02 7.96
N ALA A 63 -16.36 0.45 6.78
CA ALA A 63 -16.71 -0.95 6.54
C ALA A 63 -15.54 -1.85 6.97
N PRO A 64 -15.78 -3.00 7.63
CA PRO A 64 -14.72 -3.94 8.02
C PRO A 64 -13.84 -4.38 6.84
N CYS A 65 -14.43 -4.54 5.66
CA CYS A 65 -13.71 -4.88 4.44
C CYS A 65 -12.72 -3.79 4.00
N GLU A 66 -13.02 -2.52 4.28
CA GLU A 66 -12.16 -1.39 3.94
C GLU A 66 -10.94 -1.34 4.85
N ILE A 67 -11.14 -1.56 6.15
CA ILE A 67 -10.05 -1.69 7.15
C ILE A 67 -9.07 -2.78 6.72
N LEU A 68 -9.59 -3.95 6.31
CA LEU A 68 -8.74 -5.06 5.86
C LEU A 68 -7.98 -4.71 4.57
N ARG A 69 -8.61 -4.04 3.61
CA ARG A 69 -7.96 -3.60 2.36
C ARG A 69 -6.84 -2.59 2.63
N VAL A 70 -7.10 -1.60 3.48
CA VAL A 70 -6.10 -0.60 3.91
C VAL A 70 -4.92 -1.31 4.57
N PHE A 71 -5.18 -2.19 5.53
CA PHE A 71 -4.12 -2.95 6.20
C PHE A 71 -3.30 -3.78 5.20
N MET A 72 -3.96 -4.54 4.33
CA MET A 72 -3.33 -5.40 3.33
C MET A 72 -2.52 -4.63 2.30
N GLY A 73 -3.02 -3.49 1.83
CA GLY A 73 -2.29 -2.59 0.93
C GLY A 73 -1.05 -2.01 1.61
N SER A 74 -1.18 -1.58 2.85
CA SER A 74 -0.10 -0.97 3.63
C SER A 74 1.03 -1.95 3.90
N ILE A 75 0.73 -3.15 4.38
CA ILE A 75 1.77 -4.17 4.61
C ILE A 75 2.42 -4.63 3.31
N PHE A 76 1.70 -4.59 2.18
CA PHE A 76 2.28 -4.89 0.88
C PHE A 76 3.28 -3.81 0.44
N LEU A 77 2.92 -2.53 0.57
CA LEU A 77 3.81 -1.40 0.29
C LEU A 77 5.07 -1.46 1.17
N MET A 78 4.91 -1.72 2.47
CA MET A 78 6.03 -1.89 3.39
C MET A 78 6.92 -3.08 3.01
N ALA A 79 6.32 -4.21 2.63
CA ALA A 79 7.07 -5.39 2.22
C ALA A 79 7.80 -5.17 0.89
N PHE A 80 7.18 -4.46 -0.05
CA PHE A 80 7.83 -4.05 -1.29
C PHE A 80 9.09 -3.24 -0.97
N ALA A 81 8.96 -2.12 -0.25
CA ALA A 81 10.12 -1.27 0.07
C ALA A 81 11.24 -1.99 0.85
N LYS A 82 10.90 -3.00 1.65
CA LYS A 82 11.89 -3.79 2.41
C LYS A 82 12.58 -4.87 1.58
N TYR A 83 11.91 -5.45 0.59
CA TYR A 83 12.33 -6.71 -0.04
C TYR A 83 12.44 -6.66 -1.56
N SER A 84 12.09 -5.55 -2.22
CA SER A 84 12.11 -5.41 -3.69
C SER A 84 13.50 -5.30 -4.30
N GLY A 85 14.57 -5.38 -3.50
CA GLY A 85 15.93 -5.06 -3.94
C GLY A 85 16.10 -3.56 -4.19
N ASP A 86 17.35 -3.12 -4.25
CA ASP A 86 17.69 -1.78 -4.71
C ASP A 86 17.24 -1.68 -6.18
N PRO A 87 16.41 -0.70 -6.58
CA PRO A 87 16.18 -0.43 -7.98
C PRO A 87 17.52 0.04 -8.54
N GLY A 88 18.34 -0.90 -9.00
CA GLY A 88 19.57 -0.60 -9.70
C GLY A 88 19.21 0.28 -10.89
N TYR A 89 19.34 1.59 -10.72
CA TYR A 89 19.39 2.56 -11.80
C TYR A 89 20.71 2.27 -12.51
N TYR A 90 20.75 1.19 -13.29
CA TYR A 90 21.91 0.82 -14.07
C TYR A 90 22.10 1.88 -15.16
N GLY A 91 22.92 2.89 -14.87
CA GLY A 91 23.53 3.77 -15.87
C GLY A 91 22.72 4.98 -16.34
N LEU A 92 21.62 5.35 -15.69
CA LEU A 92 20.91 6.62 -15.94
C LEU A 92 20.76 7.38 -14.62
N GLU A 93 21.10 8.67 -14.62
CA GLU A 93 20.94 9.52 -13.44
C GLU A 93 19.46 9.62 -13.09
N ARG A 94 19.15 9.54 -11.78
CA ARG A 94 17.79 9.55 -11.22
C ARG A 94 16.96 10.76 -11.68
N ASP A 95 17.62 11.80 -12.18
CA ASP A 95 17.05 13.07 -12.63
C ASP A 95 16.47 13.05 -14.06
N ASP A 96 16.74 12.00 -14.85
CA ASP A 96 16.23 11.89 -16.23
C ASP A 96 14.79 11.35 -16.33
N PHE A 97 14.24 10.81 -15.23
CA PHE A 97 12.91 10.20 -15.22
C PHE A 97 11.89 11.05 -14.46
N PRO A 98 10.66 11.20 -14.98
CA PRO A 98 9.60 11.89 -14.25
C PRO A 98 9.22 11.12 -12.99
N PHE A 99 9.21 11.80 -11.84
CA PHE A 99 8.72 11.23 -10.58
C PHE A 99 7.22 10.94 -10.68
N VAL A 100 6.85 9.66 -10.65
CA VAL A 100 5.45 9.25 -10.86
C VAL A 100 4.69 9.18 -9.53
N LYS A 101 3.61 9.94 -9.43
CA LYS A 101 2.69 9.92 -8.27
C LYS A 101 1.75 8.72 -8.36
N LEU A 102 1.83 7.79 -7.41
CA LEU A 102 1.10 6.52 -7.48
C LEU A 102 -0.31 6.56 -6.86
N ASP A 103 -0.62 7.57 -6.07
CA ASP A 103 -1.86 7.69 -5.28
C ASP A 103 -2.78 8.81 -5.79
N ASP A 104 -2.57 9.24 -7.03
CA ASP A 104 -3.47 10.19 -7.69
C ASP A 104 -4.77 9.50 -8.13
N ILE A 105 -5.90 9.92 -7.53
CA ILE A 105 -7.24 9.38 -7.76
C ILE A 105 -7.92 10.00 -8.98
N GLU A 106 -7.59 11.24 -9.33
CA GLU A 106 -8.23 11.93 -10.46
C GLU A 106 -7.87 11.24 -11.78
N ASN A 107 -6.64 10.74 -11.86
CA ASN A 107 -6.18 9.91 -12.97
C ASN A 107 -6.83 8.51 -13.00
N ALA A 108 -7.31 7.98 -11.86
CA ALA A 108 -7.99 6.70 -11.81
C ALA A 108 -9.49 6.81 -12.16
N THR A 109 -10.14 7.94 -11.87
CA THR A 109 -11.58 8.17 -12.08
C THR A 109 -11.93 8.53 -13.53
N ARG A 110 -11.00 9.07 -14.32
CA ARG A 110 -11.21 9.37 -15.75
C ARG A 110 -11.20 8.14 -16.67
N GLY A 111 -11.09 6.93 -16.14
CA GLY A 111 -11.13 5.68 -16.91
C GLY A 111 -9.90 5.41 -17.80
N SER A 112 -9.09 6.42 -18.13
CA SER A 112 -7.79 6.25 -18.77
C SER A 112 -6.70 6.18 -17.71
N ARG A 113 -6.10 5.00 -17.54
CA ARG A 113 -4.83 4.87 -16.81
C ARG A 113 -3.83 5.84 -17.43
N SER A 114 -3.33 6.78 -16.63
CA SER A 114 -2.34 7.76 -17.10
C SER A 114 -1.22 7.04 -17.85
N PRO A 115 -0.82 7.50 -19.05
CA PRO A 115 0.27 6.88 -19.81
C PRO A 115 1.55 6.79 -18.97
N LEU A 116 1.79 7.75 -18.07
CA LEU A 116 2.91 7.75 -17.12
C LEU A 116 2.86 6.56 -16.13
N ILE A 117 1.68 6.20 -15.63
CA ILE A 117 1.50 5.06 -14.73
C ILE A 117 1.70 3.75 -15.48
N SER A 118 1.20 3.67 -16.71
CA SER A 118 1.40 2.49 -17.56
C SER A 118 2.88 2.30 -17.90
N ASP A 119 3.57 3.39 -18.22
CA ASP A 119 4.99 3.39 -18.53
C ASP A 119 5.83 3.01 -17.31
N TRP A 120 5.59 3.63 -16.15
CA TRP A 120 6.24 3.26 -14.89
C TRP A 120 6.00 1.80 -14.51
N ILE A 121 4.81 1.26 -14.76
CA ILE A 121 4.54 -0.15 -14.47
C ILE A 121 5.32 -1.07 -15.42
N SER A 122 5.47 -0.70 -16.69
CA SER A 122 6.24 -1.47 -17.66
C SER A 122 7.75 -1.40 -17.42
N HIS A 123 8.28 -0.21 -17.14
CA HIS A 123 9.72 0.06 -17.17
C HIS A 123 10.34 0.32 -15.80
N GLY A 124 9.53 0.71 -14.80
CA GLY A 124 10.02 1.17 -13.51
C GLY A 124 10.40 2.65 -13.55
N GLY A 125 11.15 3.09 -12.55
CA GLY A 125 11.56 4.49 -12.38
C GLY A 125 11.15 5.04 -11.01
N PRO A 126 11.50 6.31 -10.75
CA PRO A 126 11.19 6.94 -9.48
C PRO A 126 9.69 7.17 -9.32
N ALA A 127 9.17 6.86 -8.13
CA ALA A 127 7.76 7.03 -7.84
C ALA A 127 7.52 7.34 -6.37
N TYR A 128 6.40 7.99 -6.06
CA TYR A 128 6.06 8.44 -4.72
C TYR A 128 4.56 8.35 -4.43
N ILE A 129 4.19 8.53 -3.17
CA ILE A 129 2.82 8.57 -2.66
C ILE A 129 2.66 9.88 -1.89
N THR A 130 1.53 10.58 -1.95
CA THR A 130 1.33 11.86 -1.23
C THR A 130 1.73 11.74 0.24
N GLY A 131 2.56 12.68 0.70
CA GLY A 131 3.07 12.70 2.08
C GLY A 131 4.20 11.69 2.36
N ILE A 132 4.67 10.97 1.35
CA ILE A 132 5.79 10.04 1.45
C ILE A 132 6.74 10.28 0.27
N ASP A 133 8.04 10.33 0.56
CA ASP A 133 9.08 10.40 -0.48
C ASP A 133 9.09 9.13 -1.36
N ASP A 134 10.14 9.00 -2.17
CA ASP A 134 10.37 7.86 -3.06
C ASP A 134 10.05 6.50 -2.40
N ILE A 135 9.30 5.64 -3.10
CA ILE A 135 8.96 4.27 -2.68
C ILE A 135 10.19 3.37 -2.42
N SER A 136 11.35 3.74 -2.96
CA SER A 136 12.64 3.08 -2.73
C SER A 136 13.39 3.62 -1.49
N SER A 137 12.89 4.69 -0.87
CA SER A 137 13.49 5.27 0.34
C SER A 137 13.43 4.31 1.52
N LYS A 138 14.48 4.31 2.34
CA LYS A 138 14.53 3.59 3.62
C LYS A 138 13.45 4.05 4.60
N THR A 139 12.98 5.30 4.48
CA THR A 139 11.93 5.87 5.33
C THR A 139 10.52 5.54 4.86
N PHE A 140 10.35 5.03 3.63
CA PHE A 140 9.04 4.77 3.04
C PHE A 140 8.16 3.86 3.91
N ALA A 141 8.72 2.73 4.36
CA ALA A 141 7.96 1.79 5.20
C ALA A 141 7.52 2.40 6.55
N ILE A 142 8.30 3.34 7.10
CA ILE A 142 7.97 4.05 8.34
C ILE A 142 6.80 5.01 8.08
N HIS A 143 6.90 5.82 7.03
CA HIS A 143 5.84 6.77 6.67
C HIS A 143 4.53 6.08 6.29
N VAL A 144 4.58 4.96 5.56
CA VAL A 144 3.39 4.14 5.29
C VAL A 144 2.77 3.67 6.60
N SER A 145 3.57 3.20 7.56
CA SER A 145 3.04 2.76 8.86
C SER A 145 2.35 3.90 9.63
N ILE A 146 2.98 5.07 9.71
CA ILE A 146 2.40 6.25 10.40
C ILE A 146 1.10 6.68 9.73
N GLY A 147 1.10 6.87 8.40
CA GLY A 147 -0.10 7.26 7.67
C GLY A 147 -1.23 6.24 7.77
N THR A 148 -0.90 4.95 7.81
CA THR A 148 -1.88 3.88 8.01
C THR A 148 -2.48 3.92 9.41
N GLN A 149 -1.68 4.19 10.45
CA GLN A 149 -2.18 4.32 11.81
C GLN A 149 -3.16 5.50 11.96
N ASP A 150 -2.82 6.67 11.42
CA ASP A 150 -3.72 7.83 11.39
C ASP A 150 -5.03 7.51 10.66
N LEU A 151 -4.93 6.92 9.47
CA LEU A 151 -6.09 6.52 8.67
C LEU A 151 -6.99 5.53 9.43
N LEU A 152 -6.42 4.50 10.04
CA LEU A 152 -7.18 3.51 10.81
C LEU A 152 -7.84 4.10 12.05
N GLN A 153 -7.16 5.02 12.76
CA GLN A 153 -7.75 5.75 13.88
C GLN A 153 -8.95 6.59 13.40
N ARG A 154 -8.79 7.35 12.31
CA ARG A 154 -9.89 8.10 11.69
C ARG A 154 -11.06 7.20 11.34
N ILE A 155 -10.82 6.06 10.69
CA ILE A 155 -11.87 5.08 10.35
C ILE A 155 -12.61 4.55 11.60
N GLN A 156 -11.91 4.28 12.70
CA GLN A 156 -12.54 3.83 13.95
C GLN A 156 -13.44 4.90 14.57
N TYR A 157 -13.03 6.18 14.53
CA TYR A 157 -13.81 7.29 15.10
C TYR A 157 -15.14 7.55 14.37
N TRP A 158 -15.27 7.10 13.12
CA TRP A 158 -16.43 7.45 12.30
C TRP A 158 -17.75 6.83 12.76
N GLY A 159 -17.74 5.79 13.61
CA GLY A 159 -18.94 5.27 14.29
C GLY A 159 -20.15 5.12 13.36
N LEU A 160 -19.91 4.72 12.10
CA LEU A 160 -20.80 4.95 10.96
C LEU A 160 -22.19 4.35 11.14
N SER A 161 -22.30 3.27 11.91
CA SER A 161 -23.59 2.71 12.32
C SER A 161 -24.48 3.73 13.03
N ARG A 162 -23.93 4.53 13.97
CA ARG A 162 -24.68 5.60 14.66
C ARG A 162 -25.09 6.73 13.71
N LYS A 163 -24.24 7.07 12.74
CA LYS A 163 -24.56 8.10 11.74
C LYS A 163 -25.65 7.61 10.76
N PHE A 164 -25.59 6.35 10.31
CA PHE A 164 -26.62 5.77 9.46
C PHE A 164 -27.96 5.61 10.19
N ILE A 165 -27.94 5.13 11.44
CA ILE A 165 -29.16 5.09 12.28
C ILE A 165 -29.76 6.49 12.41
N ARG A 166 -28.92 7.51 12.68
CA ARG A 166 -29.39 8.88 12.79
C ARG A 166 -29.92 9.45 11.46
N MET A 167 -29.29 9.14 10.33
CA MET A 167 -29.81 9.53 9.01
C MET A 167 -31.15 8.86 8.70
N LEU A 168 -31.30 7.57 8.99
CA LEU A 168 -32.56 6.84 8.82
C LEU A 168 -33.67 7.43 9.71
N GLN A 169 -33.36 7.75 10.97
CA GLN A 169 -34.29 8.40 11.90
C GLN A 169 -34.71 9.80 11.43
N ILE A 170 -33.77 10.60 10.92
CA ILE A 170 -34.07 11.93 10.36
C ILE A 170 -34.94 11.80 9.12
N PHE A 171 -34.65 10.83 8.25
CA PHE A 171 -35.41 10.58 7.03
C PHE A 171 -36.83 10.09 7.31
N GLU A 172 -37.01 9.22 8.32
CA GLU A 172 -38.33 8.76 8.79
C GLU A 172 -39.16 9.89 9.42
N ALA A 173 -38.51 10.82 10.13
CA ALA A 173 -39.19 11.94 10.79
C ALA A 173 -39.49 13.13 9.87
N ALA A 174 -38.87 13.21 8.70
CA ALA A 174 -39.16 14.23 7.70
C ALA A 174 -40.47 13.89 6.98
N ARG A 175 -41.54 14.63 7.28
CA ARG A 175 -42.80 14.61 6.52
C ARG A 175 -42.67 15.39 5.22
#